data_AF-A0A165DB94-F1
#
_entry.id   AF-A0A165DB94-F1
#
_cell.length_a   1.000
_cell.length_b   1.000
_cell.length_c   1.000
_cell.angle_alpha   90.00
_cell.angle_beta   90.00
_cell.angle_gamma   90.00
#
_symmetry.space_group_name_H-M   'P 1'
#
loop_
_entity.id
_entity.type
_entity.pdbx_description
1 polymer ?
#
loop_
_entity_poly.entity_id
_entity_poly.type
_entity_poly.pdbx_seq_one_letter_code
_entity_poly.pdbx_strand_id
1 'polypeptide(L)'
;MPLPALPTGNWPAQFHEANDKLVEAYTHGKSLLGKTDVDPIRLQIQFDRILGECKPLLEGLERSDVPRRWVHKCARKLARQAGLLMHAAEAARGVDHTATRQVEPTTIVYTGRPGRPKKIISASWMRNAFGRRRALKQSVVAQLAGVSRHTLRARMKDAGITKHFTPLTNDELDRLVKQ
;
A
#
# COMPACT_ATOMS: atom_id res chain seq x y z
N MET A 1 14.46 18.71 -9.80
CA MET A 1 14.43 19.82 -10.78
C MET A 1 13.00 20.06 -11.22
N PRO A 2 12.52 21.30 -11.36
CA PRO A 2 11.15 21.58 -11.81
C PRO A 2 10.92 21.15 -13.26
N LEU A 3 9.65 21.07 -13.68
CA LEU A 3 9.25 21.00 -15.09
C LEU A 3 9.68 22.31 -15.79
N PRO A 4 10.05 22.30 -17.09
CA PRO A 4 10.41 23.55 -17.78
C PRO A 4 9.17 24.44 -17.91
N ALA A 5 9.35 25.75 -17.70
CA ALA A 5 8.28 26.72 -17.93
C ALA A 5 7.84 26.73 -19.40
N LEU A 6 6.57 27.07 -19.65
CA LEU A 6 6.05 27.25 -20.99
C LEU A 6 6.90 28.29 -21.76
N PRO A 7 7.26 28.05 -23.04
CA PRO A 7 8.05 29.00 -23.82
C PRO A 7 7.37 30.38 -23.90
N THR A 8 8.15 31.46 -23.91
CA THR A 8 7.62 32.82 -24.08
C THR A 8 6.94 32.94 -25.44
N GLY A 9 5.66 33.27 -25.43
CA GLY A 9 4.81 33.41 -26.62
C GLY A 9 3.38 33.76 -26.24
N ASN A 10 2.60 34.25 -27.21
CA ASN A 10 1.17 34.49 -27.03
C ASN A 10 0.42 33.18 -27.30
N TRP A 11 0.25 32.36 -26.26
CA TRP A 11 -0.39 31.05 -26.39
C TRP A 11 -1.87 31.13 -26.04
N PRO A 12 -2.73 30.39 -26.76
CA PRO A 12 -4.13 30.21 -26.36
C PRO A 12 -4.26 29.65 -24.94
N ALA A 13 -5.35 29.98 -24.24
CA ALA A 13 -5.60 29.60 -22.84
C ALA A 13 -5.45 28.08 -22.58
N GLN A 14 -5.85 27.25 -23.54
CA GLN A 14 -5.74 25.79 -23.46
C GLN A 14 -4.30 25.29 -23.26
N PHE A 15 -3.28 26.01 -23.76
CA PHE A 15 -1.88 25.65 -23.57
C PHE A 15 -1.40 25.95 -22.15
N HIS A 16 -1.86 27.07 -21.58
CA HIS A 16 -1.60 27.41 -20.19
C HIS A 16 -2.24 26.37 -19.26
N GLU A 17 -3.51 26.03 -19.49
CA GLU A 17 -4.22 25.01 -18.73
C GLU A 17 -3.53 23.63 -18.81
N ALA A 18 -3.10 23.22 -20.00
CA ALA A 18 -2.34 21.98 -20.19
C ALA A 18 -1.01 22.02 -19.43
N ASN A 19 -0.26 23.14 -19.50
CA ASN A 19 0.98 23.31 -18.75
C ASN A 19 0.75 23.23 -17.23
N ASP A 20 -0.31 23.86 -16.72
CA ASP A 20 -0.63 23.86 -15.30
C ASP A 20 -0.97 22.46 -14.81
N LYS A 21 -1.75 21.68 -15.57
CA LYS A 21 -2.02 20.26 -15.29
C LYS A 21 -0.73 19.43 -15.23
N LEU A 22 0.19 19.63 -16.17
CA LEU A 22 1.49 18.94 -16.17
C LEU A 22 2.35 19.33 -14.95
N VAL A 23 2.37 20.60 -14.58
CA VAL A 23 3.12 21.12 -13.42
C VAL A 23 2.51 20.61 -12.11
N GLU A 24 1.19 20.61 -11.98
CA GLU A 24 0.48 20.08 -10.82
C GLU A 24 0.78 18.59 -10.63
N ALA A 25 0.62 17.77 -11.68
CA ALA A 25 0.93 16.34 -11.62
C ALA A 25 2.40 16.09 -11.24
N TYR A 26 3.31 16.89 -11.78
CA TYR A 26 4.73 16.78 -11.46
C TYR A 26 5.06 17.17 -10.02
N THR A 27 4.54 18.29 -9.55
CA THR A 27 4.78 18.77 -8.18
C THR A 27 4.17 17.84 -7.15
N HIS A 28 2.94 17.36 -7.40
CA HIS A 28 2.27 16.40 -6.54
C HIS A 28 3.04 15.07 -6.44
N GLY A 29 3.44 14.49 -7.59
CA GLY A 29 4.24 13.26 -7.58
C GLY A 29 5.58 13.42 -6.86
N LYS A 30 6.21 14.60 -6.92
CA LYS A 30 7.47 14.87 -6.24
C LYS A 30 7.27 15.00 -4.73
N SER A 31 6.16 15.62 -4.32
CA SER A 31 5.75 15.69 -2.92
C SER A 31 5.50 14.30 -2.34
N LEU A 32 4.83 13.40 -3.08
CA LEU A 32 4.64 12.02 -2.66
C LEU A 32 5.96 11.27 -2.52
N LEU A 33 6.85 11.35 -3.52
CA LEU A 33 8.16 10.70 -3.45
C LEU A 33 9.08 11.22 -2.32
N GLY A 34 8.82 12.42 -1.80
CA GLY A 34 9.60 13.00 -0.70
C GLY A 34 9.16 12.56 0.70
N LYS A 35 8.08 11.79 0.82
CA LYS A 35 7.52 11.34 2.11
C LYS A 35 7.99 9.92 2.43
N THR A 36 8.34 9.67 3.68
CA THR A 36 8.92 8.39 4.14
C THR A 36 7.89 7.26 4.29
N ASP A 37 6.63 7.59 4.55
CA ASP A 37 5.55 6.62 4.83
C ASP A 37 4.34 6.92 3.93
N VAL A 38 4.49 6.64 2.63
CA VAL A 38 3.41 6.83 1.67
C VAL A 38 2.78 5.50 1.32
N ASP A 39 1.46 5.47 1.45
CA ASP A 39 0.62 4.37 0.99
C ASP A 39 0.92 4.03 -0.50
N PRO A 40 1.30 2.78 -0.81
CA PRO A 40 1.59 2.33 -2.17
C PRO A 40 0.42 2.55 -3.14
N ILE A 41 -0.83 2.56 -2.66
CA ILE A 41 -1.99 2.84 -3.50
C ILE A 41 -1.97 4.29 -3.99
N ARG A 42 -1.58 5.25 -3.13
CA ARG A 42 -1.46 6.66 -3.53
C ARG A 42 -0.37 6.88 -4.57
N LEU A 43 0.75 6.17 -4.45
CA LEU A 43 1.82 6.19 -5.45
C LEU A 43 1.34 5.64 -6.79
N GLN A 44 0.58 4.54 -6.77
CA GLN A 44 -0.03 3.95 -7.97
C GLN A 44 -1.02 4.90 -8.65
N ILE A 45 -1.95 5.49 -7.89
CA ILE A 45 -2.92 6.46 -8.42
C ILE A 45 -2.22 7.62 -9.12
N GLN A 46 -1.14 8.14 -8.53
CA GLN A 46 -0.39 9.22 -9.15
C GLN A 46 0.36 8.78 -10.42
N PHE A 47 0.90 7.57 -10.44
CA PHE A 47 1.49 6.98 -11.64
C PHE A 47 0.44 6.85 -12.77
N ASP A 48 -0.73 6.30 -12.44
CA ASP A 48 -1.83 6.14 -13.39
C ASP A 48 -2.33 7.50 -13.91
N ARG A 49 -2.39 8.53 -13.04
CA ARG A 49 -2.72 9.90 -13.43
C ARG A 49 -1.72 10.46 -14.46
N ILE A 50 -0.42 10.25 -14.27
CA ILE A 50 0.61 10.71 -15.22
C ILE A 50 0.42 10.00 -16.58
N LEU A 51 0.16 8.70 -16.60
CA LEU A 51 -0.01 7.96 -17.85
C LEU A 51 -1.38 8.19 -18.53
N GLY A 52 -2.44 8.37 -17.76
CA GLY A 52 -3.80 8.54 -18.24
C GLY A 52 -4.12 9.97 -18.66
N GLU A 53 -3.64 10.98 -17.93
CA GLU A 53 -3.97 12.38 -18.18
C GLU A 53 -2.81 13.13 -18.87
N CYS A 54 -1.59 13.01 -18.35
CA CYS A 54 -0.48 13.84 -18.83
C CYS A 54 0.06 13.36 -20.19
N LYS A 55 0.08 12.05 -20.45
CA LYS A 55 0.56 11.51 -21.73
C LYS A 55 -0.31 11.97 -22.92
N PRO A 56 -1.65 11.83 -22.92
CA PRO A 56 -2.46 12.34 -24.02
C PRO A 56 -2.33 13.86 -24.23
N LEU A 57 -2.20 14.63 -23.15
CA LEU A 57 -1.94 16.07 -23.24
C LEU A 57 -0.62 16.37 -23.96
N LEU A 58 0.46 15.66 -23.62
CA LEU A 58 1.75 15.83 -24.29
C LEU A 58 1.71 15.42 -25.77
N GLU A 59 0.99 14.35 -26.12
CA GLU A 59 0.77 13.94 -27.51
C GLU A 59 -0.04 14.96 -28.29
N GLY A 60 -1.05 15.59 -27.67
CA GLY A 60 -1.79 16.70 -28.25
C GLY A 60 -0.90 17.93 -28.50
N LEU A 61 -0.08 18.29 -27.50
CA LEU A 61 0.88 19.40 -27.60
C LEU A 61 1.95 19.16 -28.66
N GLU A 62 2.41 17.92 -28.85
CA GLU A 62 3.40 17.59 -29.89
C GLU A 62 2.87 17.78 -31.33
N ARG A 63 1.55 17.65 -31.53
CA ARG A 63 0.88 17.89 -32.81
C ARG A 63 0.58 19.38 -33.08
N SER A 64 0.84 20.25 -32.12
CA SER A 64 0.59 21.69 -32.21
C SER A 64 1.88 22.48 -32.56
N ASP A 65 1.77 23.81 -32.65
CA ASP A 65 2.89 24.71 -32.92
C ASP A 65 3.84 24.92 -31.72
N VAL A 66 3.61 24.26 -30.59
CA VAL A 66 4.49 24.36 -29.43
C VAL A 66 5.86 23.75 -29.75
N PRO A 67 6.99 24.37 -29.33
CA PRO A 67 8.31 23.83 -29.58
C PRO A 67 8.47 22.38 -29.11
N ARG A 68 8.70 21.46 -30.06
CA ARG A 68 8.88 20.02 -29.78
C ARG A 68 9.93 19.73 -28.70
N ARG A 69 11.02 20.49 -28.71
CA ARG A 69 12.09 20.38 -27.70
C ARG A 69 11.58 20.63 -26.27
N TRP A 70 10.60 21.51 -26.09
CA TRP A 70 9.97 21.75 -24.80
C TRP A 70 9.08 20.56 -24.40
N VAL A 71 8.20 20.11 -25.29
CA VAL A 71 7.32 18.95 -25.06
C VAL A 71 8.14 17.71 -24.68
N HIS A 72 9.22 17.42 -25.40
CA HIS A 72 10.13 16.29 -25.10
C HIS A 72 10.86 16.45 -23.75
N LYS A 73 11.16 17.67 -23.30
CA LYS A 73 11.73 17.89 -21.96
C LYS A 73 10.69 17.62 -20.87
N CYS A 74 9.43 18.03 -21.07
CA CYS A 74 8.32 17.73 -20.17
C CYS A 74 8.08 16.22 -20.09
N ALA A 75 7.94 15.56 -21.24
CA ALA A 75 7.72 14.12 -21.36
C ALA A 75 8.80 13.30 -20.64
N ARG A 76 10.08 13.61 -20.87
CA ARG A 76 11.19 12.92 -20.19
C ARG A 76 11.14 13.06 -18.67
N LYS A 77 10.79 14.25 -18.16
CA LYS A 77 10.70 14.48 -16.70
C LYS A 77 9.52 13.73 -16.08
N LEU A 78 8.36 13.74 -16.72
CA LEU A 78 7.18 13.01 -16.26
C LEU A 78 7.37 11.50 -16.37
N ALA A 79 7.93 10.99 -17.46
CA ALA A 79 8.25 9.57 -17.62
C ALA A 79 9.22 9.08 -16.54
N ARG A 80 10.29 9.84 -16.27
CA ARG A 80 11.23 9.53 -15.17
C ARG A 80 10.52 9.49 -13.82
N GLN A 81 9.63 10.44 -13.56
CA GLN A 81 8.89 10.49 -12.32
C GLN A 81 7.89 9.34 -12.19
N ALA A 82 7.19 8.98 -13.25
CA ALA A 82 6.32 7.81 -13.29
C ALA A 82 7.10 6.53 -12.95
N GLY A 83 8.29 6.34 -13.53
CA GLY A 83 9.16 5.21 -13.17
C GLY A 83 9.56 5.20 -11.69
N LEU A 84 9.89 6.36 -11.12
CA LEU A 84 10.19 6.47 -9.68
C LEU A 84 8.97 6.15 -8.79
N LEU A 85 7.78 6.61 -9.17
CA LEU A 85 6.53 6.32 -8.45
C LEU A 85 6.20 4.83 -8.47
N MET A 86 6.33 4.19 -9.63
CA MET A 86 6.09 2.76 -9.79
C MET A 86 7.05 1.94 -8.93
N HIS A 87 8.36 2.22 -9.01
CA HIS A 87 9.35 1.53 -8.17
C HIS A 87 9.14 1.78 -6.68
N ALA A 88 8.77 3.00 -6.27
CA ALA A 88 8.46 3.28 -4.87
C ALA A 88 7.21 2.52 -4.40
N ALA A 89 6.18 2.41 -5.24
CA ALA A 89 4.97 1.63 -4.93
C ALA A 89 5.29 0.14 -4.79
N GLU A 90 6.09 -0.41 -5.70
CA GLU A 90 6.55 -1.81 -5.64
C GLU A 90 7.40 -2.08 -4.39
N ALA A 91 8.34 -1.18 -4.08
CA ALA A 91 9.18 -1.28 -2.88
C ALA A 91 8.32 -1.22 -1.60
N ALA A 92 7.35 -0.31 -1.52
CA ALA A 92 6.44 -0.21 -0.37
C ALA A 92 5.58 -1.48 -0.21
N ARG A 93 5.04 -2.04 -1.31
CA ARG A 93 4.35 -3.35 -1.28
C ARG A 93 5.30 -4.47 -0.86
N GLY A 94 6.53 -4.46 -1.36
CA GLY A 94 7.57 -5.43 -1.03
C GLY A 94 8.00 -5.38 0.43
N VAL A 95 8.06 -4.20 1.05
CA VAL A 95 8.32 -4.03 2.50
C VAL A 95 7.18 -4.62 3.34
N ASP A 96 5.92 -4.42 2.93
CA ASP A 96 4.77 -5.04 3.61
C ASP A 96 4.79 -6.58 3.51
N HIS A 97 5.19 -7.11 2.35
CA HIS A 97 5.25 -8.55 2.11
C HIS A 97 6.49 -9.23 2.70
N THR A 98 7.65 -8.58 2.72
CA THR A 98 8.88 -9.14 3.29
C THR A 98 8.88 -9.12 4.83
N ALA A 99 8.16 -8.19 5.46
CA ALA A 99 7.96 -8.19 6.91
C ALA A 99 6.90 -9.21 7.39
N THR A 100 6.13 -9.81 6.48
CA THR A 100 5.29 -10.97 6.80
C THR A 100 5.96 -12.24 6.28
N ARG A 101 6.91 -12.78 7.05
CA ARG A 101 7.17 -14.23 7.03
C ARG A 101 5.80 -14.88 7.17
N GLN A 102 5.29 -15.46 6.09
CA GLN A 102 4.02 -16.17 6.07
C GLN A 102 4.26 -17.44 6.89
N VAL A 103 4.19 -17.30 8.21
CA VAL A 103 4.30 -18.43 9.13
C VAL A 103 3.06 -19.26 8.85
N GLU A 104 3.26 -20.41 8.22
CA GLU A 104 2.22 -21.39 8.03
C GLU A 104 1.51 -21.60 9.37
N PRO A 105 0.18 -21.39 9.44
CA PRO A 105 -0.55 -21.37 10.71
C PRO A 105 -0.47 -22.71 11.41
N THR A 106 -0.27 -23.79 10.64
CA THR A 106 -0.26 -25.15 11.16
C THR A 106 0.78 -26.02 10.50
N THR A 107 1.40 -26.89 11.29
CA THR A 107 2.26 -27.97 10.84
C THR A 107 1.58 -29.30 11.11
N ILE A 108 1.69 -30.23 10.17
CA ILE A 108 1.20 -31.61 10.33
C ILE A 108 2.31 -32.44 10.97
N VAL A 109 2.02 -33.09 12.08
CA VAL A 109 2.96 -33.97 12.79
C VAL A 109 2.45 -35.41 12.74
N TYR A 110 3.28 -36.29 12.21
CA TYR A 110 3.05 -37.72 12.17
C TYR A 110 3.46 -38.33 13.51
N THR A 111 2.56 -39.10 14.13
CA THR A 111 2.74 -39.66 15.48
C THR A 111 3.25 -41.10 15.48
N GLY A 112 3.41 -41.71 14.31
CA GLY A 112 3.79 -43.13 14.17
C GLY A 112 2.70 -44.13 14.58
N ARG A 113 1.50 -43.66 14.92
CA ARG A 113 0.34 -44.51 15.26
C ARG A 113 -0.68 -44.51 14.12
N PRO A 114 -1.39 -45.61 13.88
CA PRO A 114 -2.49 -45.65 12.91
C PRO A 114 -3.53 -44.56 13.23
N GLY A 115 -3.90 -43.76 12.22
CA GLY A 115 -4.89 -42.68 12.34
C GLY A 115 -4.53 -41.41 11.58
N ARG A 116 -5.37 -40.37 11.73
CA ARG A 116 -5.18 -39.06 11.09
C ARG A 116 -3.99 -38.31 11.72
N PRO A 117 -3.04 -37.78 10.94
CA PRO A 117 -1.94 -36.97 11.46
C PRO A 117 -2.40 -35.78 12.31
N LYS A 118 -1.61 -35.43 13.33
CA LYS A 118 -1.97 -34.38 14.28
C LYS A 118 -1.64 -33.01 13.70
N LYS A 119 -2.63 -32.12 13.61
CA LYS A 119 -2.41 -30.71 13.23
C LYS A 119 -1.97 -29.91 14.46
N ILE A 120 -0.81 -29.27 14.40
CA ILE A 120 -0.26 -28.42 15.45
C ILE A 120 -0.25 -26.98 14.96
N ILE A 121 -0.83 -26.07 15.74
CA ILE A 121 -0.87 -24.65 15.41
C ILE A 121 0.42 -24.00 15.92
N SER A 122 1.06 -23.19 15.09
CA SER A 122 2.28 -22.47 15.49
C SER A 122 1.97 -21.46 16.60
N ALA A 123 2.69 -21.57 17.74
CA ALA A 123 2.49 -20.68 18.87
C ALA A 123 2.88 -19.22 18.55
N SER A 124 3.94 -19.02 17.77
CA SER A 124 4.36 -17.68 17.32
C SER A 124 3.31 -17.05 16.39
N TRP A 125 2.72 -17.86 15.50
CA TRP A 125 1.62 -17.42 14.65
C TRP A 125 0.39 -17.01 15.48
N MET A 126 -0.01 -17.83 16.48
CA MET A 126 -1.12 -17.49 17.36
C MET A 126 -0.87 -16.20 18.16
N ARG A 127 0.35 -16.00 18.68
CA ARG A 127 0.71 -14.76 19.39
C ARG A 127 0.62 -13.53 18.48
N ASN A 128 1.02 -13.66 17.22
CA ASN A 128 0.88 -12.58 16.24
C ASN A 128 -0.61 -12.29 15.94
N ALA A 129 -1.40 -13.35 15.70
CA ALA A 129 -2.82 -13.23 15.37
C ALA A 129 -3.65 -12.56 16.49
N PHE A 130 -3.32 -12.87 17.76
CA PHE A 130 -3.97 -12.28 18.93
C PHE A 130 -3.22 -11.08 19.52
N GLY A 131 -2.13 -10.64 18.89
CA GLY A 131 -1.36 -9.48 19.34
C GLY A 131 -2.15 -8.18 19.16
N ARG A 132 -1.72 -7.13 19.87
CA ARG A 132 -2.38 -5.81 19.91
C ARG A 132 -2.65 -5.21 18.53
N ARG A 133 -1.81 -5.50 17.52
CA ARG A 133 -1.91 -4.94 16.17
C ARG A 133 -3.01 -5.55 15.30
N ARG A 134 -3.32 -6.84 15.45
CA ARG A 134 -4.29 -7.54 14.59
C ARG A 134 -5.59 -7.88 15.31
N ALA A 135 -5.50 -8.21 16.60
CA ALA A 135 -6.64 -8.49 17.48
C ALA A 135 -7.77 -9.33 16.83
N LEU A 136 -7.41 -10.38 16.08
CA LEU A 136 -8.37 -11.11 15.25
C LEU A 136 -9.43 -11.83 16.10
N LYS A 137 -10.64 -11.97 15.54
CA LYS A 137 -11.70 -12.80 16.13
C LYS A 137 -11.27 -14.27 16.15
N GLN A 138 -11.55 -14.99 17.25
CA GLN A 138 -11.21 -16.42 17.37
C GLN A 138 -11.78 -17.28 16.22
N SER A 139 -12.96 -16.91 15.68
CA SER A 139 -13.56 -17.59 14.53
C SER A 139 -12.69 -17.50 13.28
N VAL A 140 -12.17 -16.31 12.98
CA VAL A 140 -11.30 -16.06 11.83
C VAL A 140 -9.99 -16.83 12.00
N VAL A 141 -9.37 -16.77 13.18
CA VAL A 141 -8.13 -17.51 13.46
C VAL A 141 -8.33 -19.03 13.34
N ALA A 142 -9.46 -19.55 13.82
CA ALA A 142 -9.79 -20.97 13.71
C ALA A 142 -9.97 -21.41 12.25
N GLN A 143 -10.65 -20.59 11.44
CA GLN A 143 -10.82 -20.81 10.01
C GLN A 143 -9.48 -20.79 9.27
N LEU A 144 -8.63 -19.78 9.52
CA LEU A 144 -7.30 -19.66 8.92
C LEU A 144 -6.38 -20.83 9.28
N ALA A 145 -6.42 -21.29 10.53
CA ALA A 145 -5.68 -22.46 10.96
C ALA A 145 -6.34 -23.79 10.54
N GLY A 146 -7.54 -23.76 9.95
CA GLY A 146 -8.33 -24.93 9.58
C GLY A 146 -8.52 -25.90 10.75
N VAL A 147 -8.95 -25.40 11.91
CA VAL A 147 -9.25 -26.16 13.13
C VAL A 147 -10.57 -25.68 13.75
N SER A 148 -11.14 -26.47 14.67
CA SER A 148 -12.30 -26.03 15.44
C SER A 148 -11.93 -24.91 16.44
N ARG A 149 -12.90 -24.05 16.79
CA ARG A 149 -12.72 -23.02 17.83
C ARG A 149 -12.34 -23.62 19.19
N HIS A 150 -12.87 -24.81 19.51
CA HIS A 150 -12.55 -25.51 20.76
C HIS A 150 -11.09 -25.97 20.78
N THR A 151 -10.61 -26.55 19.67
CA THR A 151 -9.20 -26.92 19.49
C THR A 151 -8.28 -25.71 19.60
N LEU A 152 -8.65 -24.59 18.96
CA LEU A 152 -7.87 -23.35 19.06
C LEU A 152 -7.77 -22.86 20.52
N ARG A 153 -8.87 -22.85 21.27
CA ARG A 153 -8.87 -22.43 22.69
C ARG A 153 -7.97 -23.32 23.57
N ALA A 154 -8.03 -24.64 23.38
CA ALA A 154 -7.13 -25.55 24.09
C ALA A 154 -5.66 -25.22 23.80
N ARG A 155 -5.32 -25.00 22.51
CA ARG A 155 -3.96 -24.62 22.11
C ARG A 155 -3.53 -23.25 22.60
N MET A 156 -4.44 -22.28 22.67
CA MET A 156 -4.16 -20.96 23.26
C MET A 156 -3.84 -21.10 24.74
N LYS A 157 -4.58 -21.94 25.48
CA LYS A 157 -4.31 -22.24 26.89
C LYS A 157 -2.93 -22.88 27.07
N ASP A 158 -2.61 -23.91 26.27
CA ASP A 158 -1.30 -24.58 26.29
C ASP A 158 -0.15 -23.61 26.01
N ALA A 159 -0.37 -22.63 25.13
CA ALA A 159 0.63 -21.64 24.73
C ALA A 159 0.70 -20.40 25.63
N GLY A 160 -0.13 -20.31 26.69
CA GLY A 160 -0.21 -19.15 27.58
C GLY A 160 -0.77 -17.88 26.91
N ILE A 161 -1.55 -18.03 25.84
CA ILE A 161 -2.11 -16.90 25.09
C ILE A 161 -3.50 -16.58 25.63
N THR A 162 -3.57 -15.59 26.51
CA THR A 162 -4.83 -15.03 27.01
C THR A 162 -5.25 -13.83 26.17
N LYS A 163 -6.53 -13.75 25.82
CA LYS A 163 -7.10 -12.57 25.18
C LYS A 163 -7.46 -11.59 26.30
N HIS A 164 -6.60 -10.61 26.53
CA HIS A 164 -6.94 -9.45 27.36
C HIS A 164 -7.55 -8.38 26.45
N PHE A 165 -8.73 -7.90 26.82
CA PHE A 165 -9.21 -6.64 26.30
C PHE A 165 -8.44 -5.54 27.01
N THR A 166 -7.79 -4.66 26.26
CA THR A 166 -7.27 -3.43 26.84
C THR A 166 -8.47 -2.64 27.37
N PRO A 167 -8.48 -2.21 28.64
CA PRO A 167 -9.49 -1.26 29.09
C PRO A 167 -9.40 -0.02 28.19
N LEU A 168 -10.52 0.37 27.58
CA LEU A 168 -10.59 1.64 26.85
C LEU A 168 -10.39 2.76 27.87
N THR A 169 -9.51 3.70 27.56
CA THR A 169 -9.42 4.93 28.34
C THR A 169 -10.63 5.84 28.05
N ASN A 170 -11.04 6.68 29.01
CA ASN A 170 -12.15 7.62 28.77
C ASN A 170 -11.87 8.53 27.56
N ASP A 171 -10.61 8.93 27.36
CA ASP A 171 -10.21 9.74 26.20
C ASP A 171 -10.40 9.03 24.85
N GLU A 172 -10.23 7.70 24.81
CA GLU A 172 -10.50 6.90 23.60
C GLU A 172 -12.00 6.70 23.38
N LEU A 173 -12.77 6.60 24.46
CA LEU A 173 -14.23 6.52 24.42
C LEU A 173 -14.84 7.82 23.86
N ASP A 174 -14.37 8.98 24.34
CA ASP A 174 -14.83 10.30 23.91
C ASP A 174 -14.52 10.57 22.43
N ARG A 175 -13.42 10.02 21.89
CA ARG A 175 -13.08 10.11 20.46
C ARG A 175 -14.00 9.27 19.57
N LEU A 176 -14.56 8.18 20.09
CA LEU A 176 -15.45 7.29 19.34
C LEU A 176 -16.89 7.79 19.27
N VAL A 177 -17.36 8.53 20.28
CA VAL A 177 -18.75 9.04 20.35
C VAL A 177 -18.96 10.31 19.52
N LYS A 178 -17.89 11.04 19.17
CA LYS A 178 -17.98 12.30 18.40
C LYS A 178 -17.96 12.10 16.86
N GLN A 179 -18.18 10.89 16.36
CA GLN A 179 -18.36 10.61 14.92
C GLN A 179 -19.83 10.45 14.55
#